data_AF-A0A6B3GKH7-F1
#
_entry.id   AF-A0A6B3GKH7-F1
#
_cell.length_a   1.000
_cell.length_b   1.000
_cell.length_c   1.000
_cell.angle_alpha   90.00
_cell.angle_beta   90.00
_cell.angle_gamma   90.00
#
_symmetry.space_group_name_H-M   'P 1'
#
loop_
_entity.id
_entity.type
_entity.pdbx_description
1 polymer ?
#
loop_
_entity_poly.entity_id
_entity_poly.type
_entity_poly.pdbx_seq_one_letter_code
_entity_poly.pdbx_strand_id
1 'polypeptide(L)'
;GNAPKEYDKKVPGTGVLLGAPAAKNGSFTVLGTQLAGTVQKTDTRKTGEVDLILGAKFKAFSTPKEATAAMTALTKPAPSPSPSC
;
A
#
# COMPACT_ATOMS: atom_id res chain seq x y z
N GLY A 1 5.19 9.21 -14.44
CA GLY A 1 4.46 10.47 -14.22
C GLY A 1 4.81 11.02 -12.86
N ASN A 2 4.66 12.33 -12.66
CA ASN A 2 4.83 12.93 -11.32
C ASN A 2 3.56 12.72 -10.48
N ALA A 3 3.66 12.88 -9.16
CA ALA A 3 2.52 12.70 -8.26
C ALA A 3 1.31 13.57 -8.67
N PRO A 4 0.06 13.12 -8.44
CA PRO A 4 -1.12 13.94 -8.66
C PRO A 4 -1.01 15.25 -7.88
N LYS A 5 -1.52 16.37 -8.43
CA LYS A 5 -1.43 17.72 -7.84
C LYS A 5 -1.89 17.80 -6.37
N GLU A 6 -2.77 16.90 -5.96
CA GLU A 6 -3.27 16.79 -4.59
C GLU A 6 -2.20 16.32 -3.59
N TYR A 7 -1.17 15.63 -4.08
CA TYR A 7 -0.12 15.01 -3.28
C TYR A 7 1.29 15.49 -3.65
N ASP A 8 1.45 16.19 -4.77
CA ASP A 8 2.71 16.84 -5.15
C ASP A 8 3.20 17.75 -4.02
N LYS A 9 4.33 17.36 -3.40
CA LYS A 9 4.94 17.99 -2.20
C LYS A 9 4.07 18.03 -0.93
N LYS A 10 2.93 17.35 -0.92
CA LYS A 10 1.99 17.32 0.22
C LYS A 10 2.02 16.02 1.02
N VAL A 11 2.99 15.14 0.75
CA VAL A 11 3.16 13.89 1.51
C VAL A 11 4.31 14.05 2.50
N PRO A 12 4.04 14.47 3.76
CA PRO A 12 5.06 14.60 4.80
C PRO A 12 5.50 13.27 5.42
N GLY A 13 4.83 12.15 5.06
CA GLY A 13 5.15 10.79 5.51
C GLY A 13 6.09 10.04 4.58
N THR A 14 6.16 8.72 4.73
CA THR A 14 6.99 7.83 3.90
C THR A 14 6.44 7.73 2.47
N GLY A 15 5.12 7.72 2.31
CA GLY A 15 4.47 7.72 0.99
C GLY A 15 2.96 7.56 1.08
N VAL A 16 2.27 7.73 -0.04
CA VAL A 16 0.82 7.49 -0.20
C VAL A 16 0.62 6.51 -1.35
N LEU A 17 -0.20 5.49 -1.13
CA LEU A 17 -0.69 4.60 -2.18
C LEU A 17 -2.07 5.08 -2.59
N LEU A 18 -2.23 5.53 -3.83
CA LEU A 18 -3.48 6.06 -4.36
C LEU A 18 -3.99 5.19 -5.51
N GLY A 19 -5.27 4.87 -5.54
CA GLY A 19 -5.80 3.89 -6.49
C GLY A 19 -7.28 3.62 -6.29
N ALA A 20 -7.85 2.77 -7.13
CA ALA A 20 -9.26 2.39 -7.01
C ALA A 20 -9.53 1.64 -5.68
N PRO A 21 -10.79 1.61 -5.19
CA PRO A 21 -11.18 0.77 -4.06
C PRO A 21 -10.83 -0.71 -4.27
N ALA A 22 -10.87 -1.18 -5.52
CA ALA A 22 -10.47 -2.54 -5.90
C ALA A 22 -8.98 -2.82 -5.65
N ALA A 23 -8.12 -1.79 -5.67
CA ALA A 23 -6.69 -1.95 -5.42
C ALA A 23 -6.34 -2.21 -3.95
N LYS A 24 -7.25 -1.90 -3.01
CA LYS A 24 -7.04 -2.13 -1.56
C LYS A 24 -6.73 -3.58 -1.22
N ASN A 25 -7.35 -4.53 -1.91
CA ASN A 25 -7.21 -5.95 -1.61
C ASN A 25 -6.12 -6.65 -2.42
N GLY A 26 -5.46 -5.95 -3.35
CA GLY A 26 -4.42 -6.51 -4.21
C GLY A 26 -3.16 -5.67 -4.16
N SER A 27 -3.03 -4.74 -5.11
CA SER A 27 -1.82 -3.93 -5.30
C SER A 27 -1.42 -3.13 -4.07
N PHE A 28 -2.36 -2.56 -3.31
CA PHE A 28 -2.03 -1.81 -2.09
C PHE A 28 -1.43 -2.69 -1.01
N THR A 29 -1.91 -3.93 -0.92
CA THR A 29 -1.42 -4.93 0.03
C THR A 29 0.04 -5.26 -0.29
N VAL A 30 0.35 -5.52 -1.56
CA VAL A 30 1.72 -5.83 -2.03
C VAL A 30 2.66 -4.62 -1.93
N LEU A 31 2.18 -3.42 -2.23
CA LEU A 31 3.00 -2.21 -2.12
C LEU A 31 3.21 -1.78 -0.66
N GLY A 32 2.23 -2.03 0.21
CA GLY A 32 2.34 -1.79 1.65
C GLY A 32 3.38 -2.67 2.34
N THR A 33 3.64 -3.88 1.83
CA THR A 33 4.73 -4.74 2.36
C THR A 33 6.11 -4.23 1.96
N GLN A 34 6.23 -3.72 0.72
CA GLN A 34 7.47 -3.17 0.20
C GLN A 34 7.79 -1.79 0.76
N LEU A 35 6.78 -1.05 1.23
CA LEU A 35 7.00 0.28 1.82
C LEU A 35 6.14 0.49 3.07
N ALA A 36 6.74 0.15 4.22
CA ALA A 36 6.13 0.36 5.52
C ALA A 36 5.89 1.86 5.82
N GLY A 37 4.75 2.16 6.46
CA GLY A 37 4.37 3.53 6.78
C GLY A 37 3.78 4.32 5.60
N THR A 38 3.43 3.65 4.51
CA THR A 38 2.61 4.25 3.46
C THR A 38 1.16 4.40 3.90
N VAL A 39 0.55 5.52 3.53
CA VAL A 39 -0.88 5.74 3.76
C VAL A 39 -1.64 5.25 2.53
N GLN A 40 -2.54 4.29 2.71
CA GLN A 40 -3.40 3.82 1.63
C GLN A 40 -4.62 4.72 1.48
N LYS A 41 -4.85 5.21 0.27
CA LYS A 41 -5.96 6.10 -0.05
C LYS A 41 -6.64 5.65 -1.34
N THR A 42 -7.96 5.60 -1.30
CA THR A 42 -8.77 5.23 -2.46
C THR A 42 -9.32 6.47 -3.13
N ASP A 43 -9.28 6.49 -4.45
CA ASP A 43 -9.84 7.54 -5.29
C ASP A 43 -11.03 7.01 -6.10
N THR A 44 -11.80 7.89 -6.75
CA THR A 44 -13.01 7.56 -7.53
C THR A 44 -12.70 6.91 -8.88
N ARG A 45 -11.43 6.71 -9.20
CA ARG A 45 -10.96 6.04 -10.41
C ARG A 45 -11.37 4.55 -10.40
N LYS A 46 -11.87 4.07 -11.56
CA LYS A 46 -12.36 2.69 -11.76
C LYS A 46 -11.32 1.77 -12.40
N THR A 47 -10.17 2.31 -12.79
CA THR A 47 -9.07 1.56 -13.40
C THR A 47 -8.28 0.80 -12.32
N GLY A 48 -7.67 -0.32 -12.68
CA GLY A 48 -6.82 -1.11 -11.79
C GLY A 48 -5.45 -0.47 -11.47
N GLU A 49 -5.24 0.77 -11.92
CA GLU A 49 -3.97 1.45 -11.75
C GLU A 49 -3.79 1.99 -10.33
N VAL A 50 -2.54 1.99 -9.88
CA VAL A 50 -2.13 2.43 -8.57
C VAL A 50 -0.95 3.38 -8.70
N ASP A 51 -1.08 4.55 -8.09
CA ASP A 51 0.00 5.50 -7.92
C ASP A 51 0.71 5.23 -6.59
N LEU A 52 2.02 5.00 -6.69
CA LEU A 52 2.93 5.07 -5.55
C LEU A 52 3.51 6.48 -5.47
N ILE A 53 3.10 7.22 -4.45
CA ILE A 53 3.54 8.59 -4.22
C ILE A 53 4.56 8.58 -3.09
N LEU A 54 5.83 8.80 -3.42
CA LEU A 54 6.90 8.87 -2.42
C LEU A 54 6.83 10.20 -1.67
N GLY A 55 6.84 10.12 -0.35
CA GLY A 55 6.79 11.30 0.51
C GLY A 55 8.15 11.85 0.87
N ALA A 56 8.16 13.00 1.54
CA ALA A 56 9.40 13.68 1.94
C ALA A 56 10.22 12.88 2.98
N LYS A 57 9.59 11.96 3.73
CA LYS A 57 10.29 11.08 4.69
C LYS A 57 10.71 9.75 4.05
N PHE A 58 10.45 9.54 2.76
CA PHE A 58 10.92 8.34 2.06
C PHE A 58 12.45 8.32 2.07
N LYS A 59 13.02 7.23 2.57
CA LYS A 59 14.48 7.02 2.61
C LYS A 59 14.89 5.77 1.85
N ALA A 60 14.12 4.70 2.04
CA ALA A 60 14.34 3.42 1.37
C ALA A 60 13.05 2.60 1.40
N PHE A 61 12.99 1.61 0.52
CA PHE A 61 12.02 0.53 0.63
C PHE A 61 12.30 -0.36 1.85
N SER A 62 11.28 -1.08 2.31
CA SER A 62 11.40 -2.10 3.35
C SER A 62 12.50 -3.09 2.96
N THR A 63 13.20 -3.62 3.96
CA THR A 63 14.24 -4.62 3.67
C THR A 63 13.61 -5.86 3.01
N PRO A 64 14.36 -6.62 2.18
CA PRO A 64 13.83 -7.84 1.58
C PRO A 64 13.25 -8.81 2.61
N LYS A 65 13.82 -8.84 3.82
CA LYS A 65 13.34 -9.64 4.96
C LYS A 65 11.97 -9.18 5.46
N GLU A 66 11.76 -7.88 5.64
CA GLU A 66 10.47 -7.32 6.06
C GLU A 66 9.42 -7.46 4.97
N ALA A 67 9.79 -7.17 3.72
CA ALA A 67 8.91 -7.36 2.57
C ALA A 67 8.47 -8.83 2.45
N THR A 68 9.41 -9.77 2.63
CA THR A 68 9.11 -11.21 2.62
C THR A 68 8.26 -11.62 3.82
N ALA A 69 8.54 -11.13 5.03
CA ALA A 69 7.75 -11.44 6.22
C ALA A 69 6.31 -10.94 6.08
N ALA A 70 6.13 -9.72 5.58
CA ALA A 70 4.82 -9.16 5.32
C ALA A 70 4.11 -9.87 4.15
N MET A 71 4.81 -10.22 3.07
CA MET A 71 4.24 -11.02 1.98
C MET A 71 3.85 -12.43 2.45
N THR A 72 4.65 -13.05 3.32
CA THR A 72 4.33 -14.33 3.96
C THR A 72 3.10 -14.23 4.85
N ALA A 73 2.96 -13.13 5.59
CA ALA A 73 1.78 -12.85 6.40
C ALA A 73 0.51 -12.63 5.54
N LEU A 74 0.66 -12.13 4.31
CA LEU A 74 -0.46 -11.99 3.36
C LEU A 74 -0.81 -13.30 2.64
N THR A 75 0.18 -14.13 2.32
CA THR A 75 -0.06 -15.44 1.68
C THR A 75 -0.53 -16.50 2.66
N LYS A 76 -0.40 -16.27 3.97
CA LYS A 76 -1.09 -17.03 5.02
C LYS A 76 -2.35 -16.27 5.42
N PRO A 77 -3.51 -16.49 4.77
CA PRO A 77 -4.76 -16.16 5.42
C PRO A 77 -4.80 -17.02 6.69
N ALA A 78 -4.67 -16.39 7.85
CA ALA A 78 -5.12 -17.04 9.07
C ALA A 78 -6.60 -17.38 8.84
N PRO A 79 -7.03 -18.63 9.03
CA PRO A 79 -8.45 -18.95 8.93
C PRO A 79 -9.18 -17.98 9.86
N SER A 80 -10.12 -17.22 9.30
CA SER A 80 -11.07 -16.46 10.11
C SER A 80 -11.64 -17.45 11.14
N PRO A 81 -11.61 -17.17 12.44
CA PRO A 81 -12.17 -18.08 13.42
C PRO A 81 -13.61 -18.37 13.00
N SER A 82 -13.85 -19.62 12.59
CA SER A 82 -15.18 -20.09 12.23
C SER A 82 -16.07 -19.90 13.46
N PRO A 83 -17.29 -19.34 13.32
CA PRO A 83 -18.21 -19.34 14.44
C PRO A 83 -18.55 -20.81 14.72
N SER A 84 -18.13 -21.31 15.88
CA SER A 84 -18.66 -22.57 16.40
C SER A 84 -20.13 -22.32 16.78
N CYS A 85 -21.05 -22.97 16.07
CA CYS A 85 -22.45 -23.12 16.47
C CYS A 85 -22.57 -23.93 17.76
#